data_AF-A0A849Y720-F1
#
_entry.id   AF-A0A849Y720-F1
#
_cell.length_a   1.000
_cell.length_b   1.000
_cell.length_c   1.000
_cell.angle_alpha   90.00
_cell.angle_beta   90.00
_cell.angle_gamma   90.00
#
_symmetry.space_group_name_H-M   'P 1'
#
loop_
_entity.id
_entity.type
_entity.pdbx_description
1 polymer ?
#
loop_
_entity_poly.entity_id
_entity_poly.type
_entity_poly.pdbx_seq_one_letter_code
_entity_poly.pdbx_strand_id
1 'polypeptide(L)' 'MRPRFSKAFSLVELLVVAAILSILAALLLPTLKKAREMGMVAACAGNLRQIGAATLCYAGDYEGFPMAPDG' A
#
# COMPACT_ATOMS: atom_id res chain seq x y z
N MET A 1 49.24 21.30 17.03
CA MET A 1 48.15 20.76 16.17
C MET A 1 48.02 19.27 16.45
N ARG A 2 46.88 18.83 16.99
CA ARG A 2 46.60 17.40 17.20
C ARG A 2 45.91 16.84 15.94
N PRO A 3 46.40 15.76 15.32
CA PRO A 3 45.74 15.16 14.18
C PRO A 3 44.37 14.62 14.62
N ARG A 4 43.31 15.14 14.02
CA ARG A 4 41.95 14.66 14.25
C ARG A 4 41.80 13.39 13.40
N PHE A 5 41.87 12.22 14.03
CA PHE A 5 41.55 10.95 13.38
C PHE A 5 40.08 10.98 12.96
N SER A 6 39.83 11.37 11.71
CA SER A 6 38.55 11.13 11.06
C SER A 6 38.41 9.62 10.91
N LYS A 7 37.42 9.03 11.59
CA LYS A 7 37.09 7.61 11.45
C LYS A 7 36.61 7.37 10.01
N ALA A 8 37.50 6.86 9.16
CA ALA A 8 37.13 6.36 7.85
C ALA A 8 36.43 5.01 8.04
N PHE A 9 35.27 4.83 7.41
CA PHE A 9 34.55 3.56 7.39
C PHE A 9 35.38 2.51 6.64
N SER A 10 35.46 1.29 7.18
CA SER A 10 36.03 0.18 6.44
C SER A 10 35.11 -0.23 5.28
N LEU A 11 35.69 -0.60 4.15
CA LEU A 11 34.94 -1.20 3.04
C LEU A 11 34.10 -2.41 3.51
N VAL A 12 34.63 -3.18 4.46
CA VAL A 12 33.94 -4.34 5.04
C VAL A 12 32.68 -3.93 5.80
N GLU A 13 32.73 -2.82 6.55
CA GLU A 13 31.57 -2.32 7.30
C GLU A 13 30.45 -1.85 6.36
N LEU A 14 30.78 -1.22 5.23
CA LEU A 14 29.78 -0.82 4.24
C LEU A 14 29.14 -2.03 3.54
N LEU A 15 29.97 -3.04 3.20
CA LEU A 15 29.54 -4.23 2.49
C LEU A 15 28.59 -5.10 3.33
N VAL A 16 28.87 -5.31 4.61
CA VAL A 16 28.00 -6.12 5.48
C VAL A 16 26.64 -5.46 5.68
N VAL A 17 26.59 -4.13 5.78
CA VAL A 17 25.34 -3.39 5.93
C VAL A 17 24.48 -3.50 4.67
N ALA A 18 25.07 -3.28 3.49
CA ALA A 18 24.35 -3.44 2.23
C ALA A 18 23.83 -4.88 2.03
N ALA A 19 24.61 -5.89 2.44
CA ALA A 19 24.19 -7.28 2.40
C ALA A 19 22.93 -7.52 3.26
N ILE A 20 22.92 -7.06 4.52
CA ILE A 20 21.76 -7.22 5.42
C ILE A 20 20.53 -6.47 4.87
N LEU A 21 20.70 -5.22 4.40
CA LEU A 21 19.61 -4.43 3.82
C LEU A 21 19.00 -5.11 2.59
N SER A 22 19.83 -5.70 1.73
CA SER A 22 19.34 -6.41 0.52
C SER A 22 18.51 -7.65 0.87
N ILE A 23 18.92 -8.42 1.87
CA ILE A 23 18.18 -9.60 2.34
C ILE A 23 16.82 -9.17 2.91
N LEU A 24 16.79 -8.14 3.75
CA LEU A 24 15.55 -7.60 4.30
C LEU A 24 14.62 -7.08 3.20
N ALA A 25 15.16 -6.32 2.24
CA ALA A 25 14.39 -5.79 1.11
C ALA A 25 13.81 -6.93 0.24
N ALA A 26 14.57 -7.99 -0.02
CA ALA A 26 14.12 -9.14 -0.81
C ALA A 26 12.90 -9.84 -0.17
N LEU A 27 12.83 -9.89 1.16
CA LEU A 27 11.68 -10.46 1.89
C LEU A 27 10.49 -9.50 1.94
N LEU A 28 10.74 -8.18 1.96
CA LEU A 28 9.70 -7.16 2.09
C LEU A 28 8.99 -6.85 0.76
N LEU A 29 9.73 -6.77 -0.35
CA LEU A 29 9.18 -6.42 -1.67
C LEU A 29 7.99 -7.27 -2.14
N PRO A 30 8.02 -8.62 -2.07
CA PRO A 30 6.86 -9.43 -2.49
C PRO A 30 5.65 -9.19 -1.59
N THR A 31 5.89 -9.07 -0.28
CA THR A 31 4.84 -8.80 0.71
C THR A 31 4.17 -7.45 0.49
N LEU A 32 4.96 -6.40 0.17
CA LEU A 32 4.43 -5.08 -0.14
C LEU A 32 3.59 -5.05 -1.43
N LYS A 33 3.98 -5.80 -2.47
CA LYS A 33 3.17 -5.93 -3.70
C LYS A 33 1.80 -6.52 -3.39
N LYS A 34 1.77 -7.63 -2.63
CA LYS A 34 0.52 -8.27 -2.20
C LYS A 34 -0.33 -7.33 -1.34
N ALA A 35 0.27 -6.62 -0.39
CA ALA A 35 -0.44 -5.66 0.45
C ALA A 35 -1.09 -4.53 -0.37
N ARG A 36 -0.40 -4.03 -1.41
CA ARG A 36 -0.94 -3.00 -2.32
C ARG A 36 -2.17 -3.51 -3.08
N GLU A 37 -2.10 -4.72 -3.64
CA GLU A 37 -3.22 -5.33 -4.36
C GLU A 37 -4.42 -5.54 -3.45
N MET A 38 -4.20 -6.08 -2.24
CA MET A 38 -5.25 -6.21 -1.22
C MET A 38 -5.86 -4.86 -0.85
N GLY A 39 -5.07 -3.80 -0.76
CA GLY A 39 -5.56 -2.44 -0.52
C GLY A 39 -6.47 -1.93 -1.64
N MET A 40 -6.13 -2.20 -2.91
CA MET A 40 -6.98 -1.84 -4.05
C MET A 40 -8.32 -2.60 -4.03
N VAL A 41 -8.28 -3.90 -3.71
CA VAL A 41 -9.51 -4.72 -3.56
C VAL A 41 -10.37 -4.21 -2.41
N ALA A 42 -9.76 -3.90 -1.26
CA ALA A 42 -10.48 -3.36 -0.10
C ALA A 42 -11.14 -2.02 -0.41
N ALA A 43 -10.45 -1.13 -1.14
CA ALA A 43 -11.02 0.14 -1.59
C ALA A 43 -12.21 -0.08 -2.55
N CYS A 44 -12.06 -0.96 -3.54
CA CYS A 44 -13.13 -1.28 -4.48
C CYS A 44 -14.36 -1.89 -3.76
N ALA A 45 -14.14 -2.85 -2.87
CA ALA A 45 -15.20 -3.45 -2.05
C ALA A 45 -15.90 -2.41 -1.17
N GLY A 46 -15.15 -1.46 -0.60
CA GLY A 46 -15.69 -0.34 0.17
C GLY A 46 -16.57 0.59 -0.68
N ASN A 47 -16.16 0.89 -1.91
CA ASN A 47 -16.96 1.69 -2.85
C ASN A 47 -18.25 0.97 -3.23
N LEU A 48 -18.17 -0.32 -3.58
CA LEU A 48 -19.34 -1.13 -3.94
C LEU A 48 -20.33 -1.24 -2.78
N ARG A 49 -19.83 -1.42 -1.54
CA ARG A 49 -20.67 -1.42 -0.34
C ARG A 49 -21.39 -0.08 -0.15
N GLN A 50 -20.69 1.04 -0.35
CA GLN A 50 -21.29 2.37 -0.23
C GLN A 50 -22.34 2.62 -1.33
N ILE A 51 -22.05 2.25 -2.58
CA ILE A 51 -23.02 2.34 -3.69
C ILE A 51 -24.24 1.48 -3.39
N GLY A 52 -24.05 0.22 -3.00
CA GLY A 52 -25.16 -0.68 -2.67
C GLY A 52 -26.02 -0.16 -1.52
N ALA A 53 -25.40 0.42 -0.48
CA ALA A 53 -26.12 1.06 0.61
C ALA A 53 -26.93 2.27 0.11
N ALA A 54 -26.34 3.13 -0.72
CA ALA A 54 -27.04 4.28 -1.30
C ALA A 54 -28.22 3.84 -2.19
N THR A 55 -28.04 2.80 -3.00
CA THR A 55 -29.08 2.20 -3.84
C THR A 55 -30.25 1.67 -3.01
N LEU A 56 -29.97 1.00 -1.89
CA LEU A 56 -31.01 0.51 -0.97
C LEU A 56 -31.73 1.64 -0.26
N CYS A 57 -31.02 2.68 0.19
CA CYS A 57 -31.65 3.88 0.77
C CYS A 57 -32.60 4.53 -0.24
N TYR A 58 -32.15 4.74 -1.48
CA TYR A 58 -32.98 5.31 -2.54
C TYR A 58 -34.23 4.47 -2.80
N ALA A 59 -34.09 3.13 -2.90
CA ALA A 59 -35.22 2.24 -3.13
C ALA A 59 -36.24 2.25 -1.98
N GLY A 60 -35.79 2.47 -0.74
CA GLY A 60 -36.67 2.66 0.40
C GLY A 60 -37.45 3.99 0.36
N ASP A 61 -36.81 5.06 -0.11
CA ASP A 61 -37.40 6.41 -0.16
C ASP A 61 -38.34 6.62 -1.37
N TYR A 62 -38.05 5.96 -2.50
CA TYR A 62 -38.72 6.21 -3.80
C TYR A 62 -39.46 4.98 -4.36
N GLU A 63 -39.59 3.90 -3.58
CA GLU A 63 -40.27 2.63 -3.97
C GLU A 63 -39.76 2.02 -5.30
N GLY A 64 -38.49 2.27 -5.65
CA GLY A 64 -37.90 1.81 -6.91
C GLY A 64 -36.38 1.97 -6.95
N PHE A 65 -35.70 1.15 -7.76
CA PHE A 65 -34.24 1.24 -7.90
C PHE A 65 -33.83 2.45 -8.75
N PRO A 66 -32.65 3.05 -8.49
CA PRO A 66 -32.11 4.09 -9.35
C PRO A 66 -31.96 3.53 -10.77
N MET A 67 -32.68 4.15 -11.70
CA MET A 67 -32.62 3.85 -13.13
C MET A 67 -31.26 4.28 -13.68
N ALA A 68 -30.59 3.38 -14.41
CA ALA A 68 -29.35 3.71 -15.09
C ALA A 68 -29.64 4.81 -16.13
N PRO A 69 -28.77 5.81 -16.30
CA PRO A 69 -28.96 6.80 -17.35
C PRO A 69 -28.97 6.08 -18.70
N ASP A 70 -30.07 6.25 -19.43
CA ASP A 70 -30.16 5.95 -20.85
C ASP A 70 -29.04 6.75 -21.54
N GLY A 71 -28.23 6.09 -22.36
CA GLY A 71 -26.94 6.60 -22.86
C GLY A 71 -26.96 8.00 -23.47
#